data_AF-A0A9E6EY95-F1
#
_entry.id   AF-A0A9E6EY95-F1
#
_cell.length_a   1.000
_cell.length_b   1.000
_cell.length_c   1.000
_cell.angle_alpha   90.00
_cell.angle_beta   90.00
_cell.angle_gamma   90.00
#
_symmetry.space_group_name_H-M   'P 1'
#
loop_
_entity.id
_entity.type
_entity.pdbx_description
1 polymer ?
#
loop_
_entity_poly.entity_id
_entity_poly.type
_entity_poly.pdbx_seq_one_letter_code
_entity_poly.pdbx_strand_id
1 'polypeptide(L)'
;KIAEVSKADFESALRLLPEKHPGWERKVLLASALEGAGIREVWDNIEAFATAMHRSGEWAEQRREQLRHLLHAIAEERLKREFYNMPQVKAATAQVERQVLAGQLSPFSGAIELLKAFKRSD
;
A
#
# COMPACT_ATOMS: atom_id res chain seq x y z
N LYS A 1 -30.66 5.48 -14.10
CA LYS A 1 -30.32 5.12 -15.50
C LYS A 1 -28.81 5.10 -15.74
N ILE A 2 -28.05 6.17 -15.43
CA ILE A 2 -26.58 6.15 -15.55
C ILE A 2 -25.95 5.12 -14.60
N ALA A 3 -26.40 5.08 -13.34
CA ALA A 3 -25.89 4.14 -12.33
C ALA A 3 -25.98 2.66 -12.76
N GLU A 4 -27.10 2.24 -13.36
CA GLU A 4 -27.27 0.87 -13.87
C GLU A 4 -26.36 0.56 -15.05
N VAL A 5 -26.14 1.52 -15.95
CA VAL A 5 -25.18 1.36 -17.06
C VAL A 5 -23.77 1.22 -16.50
N SER A 6 -23.36 2.11 -15.59
CA SER A 6 -22.05 2.03 -14.95
C SER A 6 -21.85 0.72 -14.18
N LYS A 7 -22.89 0.23 -13.48
CA LYS A 7 -22.84 -1.09 -12.84
C LYS A 7 -22.53 -2.19 -13.85
N ALA A 8 -23.25 -2.25 -14.97
CA ALA A 8 -23.03 -3.25 -16.01
C ALA A 8 -21.63 -3.15 -16.65
N ASP A 9 -21.13 -1.93 -16.84
CA ASP A 9 -19.78 -1.69 -17.33
C ASP A 9 -18.72 -2.23 -16.36
N PHE A 10 -18.86 -1.96 -15.06
CA PHE A 10 -17.96 -2.50 -14.03
C PHE A 10 -18.07 -4.01 -13.89
N GLU A 11 -19.26 -4.61 -13.96
CA GLU A 11 -19.44 -6.07 -13.94
C GLU A 11 -18.71 -6.71 -15.12
N SER A 12 -18.84 -6.13 -16.31
CA SER A 12 -18.15 -6.59 -17.51
C SER A 12 -16.64 -6.47 -17.37
N ALA A 13 -16.14 -5.33 -16.87
CA ALA A 13 -14.72 -5.12 -16.65
C ALA A 13 -14.13 -6.09 -15.61
N LEU A 14 -14.84 -6.33 -14.51
CA LEU A 14 -14.38 -7.26 -13.47
C LEU A 14 -14.29 -8.70 -14.00
N ARG A 15 -15.17 -9.13 -14.91
CA ARG A 15 -15.07 -10.45 -15.55
C ARG A 15 -13.81 -10.65 -16.38
N LEU A 16 -13.20 -9.57 -16.88
CA LEU A 16 -11.95 -9.63 -17.66
C LEU A 16 -10.70 -9.77 -16.78
N LEU A 17 -10.81 -9.46 -15.50
CA LEU A 17 -9.68 -9.56 -14.56
C LEU A 17 -9.54 -11.00 -14.05
N PRO A 18 -8.31 -11.47 -13.80
CA PRO A 18 -8.09 -12.78 -13.20
C PRO A 18 -8.85 -12.90 -11.86
N GLU A 19 -9.23 -14.13 -11.53
CA GLU A 19 -9.82 -14.44 -10.23
C GLU A 19 -8.79 -14.15 -9.13
N LYS A 20 -9.16 -13.28 -8.19
CA LYS A 20 -8.29 -12.91 -7.06
C LYS A 20 -8.41 -13.90 -5.90
N HIS A 21 -9.63 -14.39 -5.68
CA HIS A 21 -9.99 -15.29 -4.59
C HIS A 21 -10.73 -16.48 -5.22
N PRO A 22 -10.10 -17.67 -5.29
CA PRO A 22 -10.70 -18.83 -5.93
C PRO A 22 -12.08 -19.15 -5.33
N GLY A 23 -13.09 -19.28 -6.20
CA GLY A 23 -14.46 -19.59 -5.77
C GLY A 23 -15.25 -18.42 -5.15
N TRP A 24 -14.72 -17.18 -5.17
CA TRP A 24 -15.48 -15.99 -4.81
C TRP A 24 -15.80 -15.12 -6.05
N GLU A 25 -17.09 -15.00 -6.36
CA GLU A 25 -17.56 -14.14 -7.45
C GLU A 25 -17.66 -12.67 -6.98
N ARG A 26 -16.94 -11.78 -7.67
CA ARG A 26 -16.98 -10.33 -7.43
C ARG A 26 -18.34 -9.77 -7.85
N LYS A 27 -19.02 -9.03 -6.96
CA LYS A 27 -20.30 -8.38 -7.25
C LYS A 27 -20.12 -6.86 -7.37
N VAL A 28 -20.89 -6.24 -8.26
CA VAL A 28 -21.05 -4.78 -8.30
C VAL A 28 -22.44 -4.45 -7.79
N LEU A 29 -22.52 -3.62 -6.76
CA LEU A 29 -23.77 -3.23 -6.12
C LEU A 29 -23.92 -1.72 -6.21
N LEU A 30 -25.17 -1.27 -6.35
CA LEU A 30 -25.51 0.15 -6.27
C LEU A 30 -25.96 0.46 -4.86
N ALA A 31 -25.51 1.59 -4.33
CA ALA A 31 -25.95 2.09 -3.04
C ALA A 31 -26.06 3.61 -3.05
N SER A 32 -26.98 4.14 -2.24
CA SER A 32 -27.18 5.57 -2.00
C SER A 32 -27.18 5.79 -0.50
N ALA A 33 -26.13 6.42 0.02
CA ALA A 33 -26.06 6.76 1.45
C ALA A 33 -27.13 7.78 1.86
N LEU A 34 -27.50 8.69 0.95
CA LEU A 34 -28.52 9.71 1.19
C LEU A 34 -29.92 9.09 1.31
N GLU A 35 -30.22 8.09 0.48
CA GLU A 35 -31.53 7.42 0.45
C GLU A 35 -31.57 6.13 1.28
N GLY A 36 -30.41 5.68 1.80
CA GLY A 36 -30.25 4.41 2.51
C GLY A 36 -30.35 3.16 1.62
N ALA A 37 -30.62 3.31 0.33
CA ALA A 37 -30.80 2.19 -0.60
C ALA A 37 -29.49 1.43 -0.84
N GLY A 38 -29.55 0.09 -0.91
CA GLY A 38 -28.40 -0.76 -1.26
C GLY A 38 -27.36 -0.96 -0.15
N ILE A 39 -27.45 -0.21 0.96
CA ILE A 39 -26.46 -0.25 2.05
C ILE A 39 -26.49 -1.61 2.76
N ARG A 40 -27.68 -2.17 2.98
CA ARG A 40 -27.82 -3.49 3.61
C ARG A 40 -27.26 -4.59 2.71
N GLU A 41 -27.55 -4.52 1.42
CA GLU A 41 -27.09 -5.49 0.43
C GLU A 41 -25.55 -5.46 0.30
N VAL A 42 -24.95 -4.27 0.40
CA VAL A 42 -23.49 -4.13 0.49
C VAL A 42 -22.95 -4.79 1.76
N TRP A 43 -23.57 -4.56 2.91
CA TRP A 43 -23.15 -5.17 4.17
C TRP A 43 -23.25 -6.69 4.14
N ASP A 44 -24.39 -7.23 3.70
CA ASP A 44 -24.61 -8.67 3.55
C ASP A 44 -23.57 -9.29 2.60
N ASN A 45 -23.16 -8.58 1.54
CA ASN A 45 -22.10 -9.04 0.64
C ASN A 45 -20.71 -9.05 1.30
N ILE A 46 -20.40 -8.05 2.13
CA ILE A 46 -19.16 -8.00 2.91
C ILE A 46 -19.10 -9.16 3.90
N GLU A 47 -20.19 -9.45 4.61
CA GLU A 47 -20.26 -10.58 5.56
C GLU A 47 -20.13 -11.93 4.85
N ALA A 48 -20.77 -12.09 3.70
CA ALA A 48 -20.63 -13.28 2.87
C ALA A 48 -19.18 -13.48 2.40
N PHE A 49 -18.50 -12.40 1.99
CA PHE A 49 -17.08 -12.45 1.62
C PHE A 49 -16.20 -12.86 2.80
N ALA A 50 -16.37 -12.20 3.95
CA ALA A 50 -15.60 -12.52 5.15
C ALA A 50 -15.78 -13.99 5.54
N THR A 51 -17.01 -14.49 5.49
CA THR A 51 -17.31 -15.91 5.75
C THR A 51 -16.61 -16.83 4.76
N ALA A 52 -16.64 -16.52 3.45
CA ALA A 52 -15.96 -17.31 2.43
C ALA A 52 -14.43 -17.35 2.65
N MET A 53 -13.81 -16.20 2.93
CA MET A 53 -12.36 -16.09 3.16
C MET A 53 -11.91 -16.77 4.46
N HIS A 54 -12.74 -16.74 5.50
CA HIS A 54 -12.48 -17.49 6.72
C HIS A 54 -12.56 -19.00 6.49
N ARG A 55 -13.55 -19.46 5.71
CA ARG A 55 -13.71 -20.87 5.37
C ARG A 55 -12.59 -21.41 4.48
N SER A 56 -12.08 -20.60 3.55
CA SER A 56 -10.94 -20.99 2.70
C SER A 56 -9.59 -20.90 3.42
N GLY A 57 -9.52 -20.22 4.58
CA GLY A 57 -8.28 -19.96 5.31
C GLY A 57 -7.46 -18.79 4.74
N GLU A 58 -7.84 -18.26 3.57
CA GLU A 58 -7.16 -17.12 2.93
C GLU A 58 -7.12 -15.89 3.83
N TRP A 59 -8.17 -15.66 4.64
CA TRP A 59 -8.21 -14.52 5.55
C TRP A 59 -7.01 -14.50 6.50
N ALA A 60 -6.70 -15.65 7.12
CA ALA A 60 -5.61 -15.75 8.07
C ALA A 60 -4.25 -15.61 7.40
N GLU A 61 -4.08 -16.20 6.21
CA GLU A 61 -2.82 -16.11 5.46
C GLU A 61 -2.54 -14.68 4.98
N GLN A 62 -3.54 -14.03 4.38
CA GLN A 62 -3.44 -12.64 3.94
C GLN A 62 -3.11 -11.72 5.12
N ARG A 63 -3.71 -11.96 6.30
CA ARG A 63 -3.43 -11.16 7.49
C ARG A 63 -2.00 -11.34 8.00
N ARG A 64 -1.47 -12.58 8.00
CA ARG A 64 -0.07 -12.83 8.34
C ARG A 64 0.88 -12.12 7.39
N GLU A 65 0.59 -12.16 6.10
CA GLU A 65 1.38 -11.48 5.08
C GLU A 65 1.36 -9.96 5.28
N GLN A 66 0.18 -9.39 5.54
CA GLN A 66 0.04 -7.97 5.86
C GLN A 66 0.83 -7.59 7.11
N LEU A 67 0.82 -8.41 8.16
CA LEU A 67 1.62 -8.16 9.37
C LEU A 67 3.12 -8.19 9.08
N ARG A 68 3.58 -9.12 8.23
CA ARG A 68 4.97 -9.17 7.77
C ARG A 68 5.35 -7.88 7.02
N HIS A 69 4.53 -7.47 6.05
CA HIS A 69 4.76 -6.24 5.31
C HIS A 69 4.76 -5.01 6.22
N LEU A 70 3.80 -4.93 7.15
CA LEU A 70 3.69 -3.82 8.09
C LEU A 70 4.90 -3.72 9.02
N LEU A 71 5.41 -4.86 9.51
CA LEU A 71 6.63 -4.91 10.32
C LEU A 71 7.81 -4.26 9.59
N HIS A 72 8.07 -4.68 8.34
CA HIS A 72 9.16 -4.12 7.54
C HIS A 72 8.93 -2.65 7.20
N ALA A 73 7.72 -2.27 6.80
CA ALA A 73 7.39 -0.88 6.48
C ALA A 73 7.59 0.07 7.68
N ILE A 74 7.20 -0.38 8.89
CA ILE A 74 7.42 0.39 10.12
C ILE A 74 8.91 0.53 10.41
N ALA A 75 9.69 -0.55 10.29
CA ALA A 75 11.12 -0.52 10.53
C ALA A 75 11.85 0.40 9.54
N GLU A 76 11.55 0.30 8.25
CA GLU A 76 12.12 1.16 7.20
C GLU A 76 11.77 2.63 7.41
N GLU A 77 10.50 2.94 7.69
CA GLU A 77 10.07 4.32 7.94
C GLU A 77 10.71 4.87 9.22
N ARG A 78 10.91 4.04 10.25
CA ARG A 78 11.60 4.44 11.47
C ARG A 78 13.07 4.73 11.19
N LEU A 79 13.77 3.83 10.50
CA LEU A 79 15.17 4.00 10.10
C LEU A 79 15.35 5.25 9.24
N LYS A 80 14.47 5.46 8.25
CA LYS A 80 14.48 6.65 7.40
C LYS A 80 14.32 7.93 8.23
N ARG A 81 13.37 7.95 9.17
CA ARG A 81 13.16 9.10 10.06
C ARG A 81 14.35 9.37 10.96
N GLU A 82 14.97 8.34 11.53
CA GLU A 82 16.17 8.51 12.36
C GLU A 82 17.35 9.01 11.53
N PHE A 83 17.57 8.42 10.36
CA PHE A 83 18.62 8.81 9.41
C PHE A 83 18.55 10.29 9.06
N TYR A 84 17.41 10.77 8.57
CA TYR A 84 17.28 12.18 8.18
C TYR A 84 17.19 13.13 9.36
N ASN A 85 16.94 12.66 10.59
CA ASN A 85 16.92 13.51 11.78
C ASN A 85 18.27 13.70 12.45
N MET A 86 19.25 12.83 12.20
CA MET A 86 20.59 12.94 12.75
C MET A 86 21.29 14.24 12.31
N PRO A 87 21.86 15.03 13.24
CA PRO A 87 22.56 16.27 12.91
C PRO A 87 23.68 16.11 11.88
N GLN A 88 24.45 15.03 11.95
CA GLN A 88 25.58 14.73 11.06
C GLN A 88 25.10 14.47 9.63
N VAL A 89 24.02 13.70 9.47
CA VAL A 89 23.39 13.44 8.17
C VAL A 89 22.83 14.73 7.60
N LYS A 90 22.06 15.50 8.40
CA LYS A 90 21.52 16.81 7.99
C LYS A 90 22.62 17.76 7.49
N ALA A 91 23.74 17.83 8.20
CA ALA A 91 24.88 18.67 7.83
C ALA A 91 25.52 18.22 6.51
N ALA A 92 25.63 16.90 6.28
CA ALA A 92 26.21 16.34 5.07
C ALA A 92 25.28 16.43 3.85
N THR A 93 23.95 16.35 4.02
CA THR A 93 22.96 16.28 2.93
C THR A 93 23.14 17.40 1.91
N ALA A 94 23.18 18.67 2.35
CA ALA A 94 23.27 19.81 1.44
C ALA A 94 24.58 19.85 0.63
N GLN A 95 25.67 19.30 1.17
CA GLN A 95 26.93 19.21 0.43
C GLN A 95 26.88 18.08 -0.61
N VAL A 96 26.42 16.90 -0.20
CA VAL A 96 26.33 15.73 -1.08
C VAL A 96 25.37 15.98 -2.23
N GLU A 97 24.20 16.57 -1.98
CA GLU A 97 23.24 16.92 -3.03
C GLU A 97 23.85 17.86 -4.07
N ARG A 98 24.57 18.91 -3.64
CA ARG A 98 25.26 19.82 -4.55
C ARG A 98 26.30 19.10 -5.42
N GLN A 99 27.09 18.19 -4.83
CA GLN A 99 28.08 17.42 -5.56
C GLN A 99 27.45 16.46 -6.58
N VAL A 100 26.32 15.83 -6.24
CA VAL A 100 25.58 14.95 -7.14
C VAL A 100 24.97 15.73 -8.31
N LEU A 101 24.31 16.86 -8.02
CA LEU A 101 23.70 17.70 -9.06
C LEU A 101 24.74 18.36 -9.98
N ALA A 102 25.95 18.60 -9.46
CA ALA A 102 27.08 19.08 -10.26
C ALA A 102 27.82 17.98 -11.03
N GLY A 103 27.39 16.71 -10.93
CA GLY A 103 28.04 15.56 -11.58
C GLY A 103 29.39 15.16 -10.99
N GLN A 104 29.75 15.70 -9.81
CA GLN A 104 31.01 15.41 -9.11
C GLN A 104 30.93 14.10 -8.30
N LEU A 105 29.71 13.70 -7.93
CA LEU A 105 29.41 12.40 -7.32
C LEU A 105 28.27 11.74 -8.08
N SER A 106 28.30 10.40 -8.18
CA SER A 106 27.12 9.66 -8.60
C SER A 106 26.09 9.60 -7.45
N PRO A 107 24.79 9.42 -7.74
CA PRO A 107 23.77 9.22 -6.70
C PRO A 107 24.10 8.06 -5.77
N PHE A 108 24.69 6.97 -6.29
CA PHE A 108 25.14 5.83 -5.49
C PHE A 108 26.23 6.23 -4.49
N SER A 109 27.30 6.89 -4.96
CA SER A 109 28.38 7.32 -4.08
C SER A 109 27.90 8.36 -3.05
N GLY A 110 27.03 9.28 -3.44
CA GLY A 110 26.42 10.25 -2.53
C GLY A 110 25.60 9.59 -1.42
N ALA A 111 24.78 8.59 -1.75
CA ALA A 111 24.03 7.83 -0.74
C ALA A 111 24.96 7.11 0.25
N ILE A 112 26.08 6.54 -0.22
CA ILE A 112 27.09 5.90 0.64
C ILE A 112 27.77 6.91 1.56
N GLU A 113 28.07 8.12 1.10
CA GLU A 113 28.60 9.19 1.96
C GLU A 113 27.63 9.59 3.07
N LEU A 114 26.33 9.71 2.77
CA LEU A 114 25.32 9.97 3.80
C LEU A 114 25.19 8.81 4.79
N LEU A 115 25.27 7.55 4.32
CA LEU A 115 25.29 6.37 5.19
C LEU A 115 26.53 6.30 6.08
N LYS A 116 27.70 6.75 5.60
CA LYS A 116 28.90 6.90 6.44
C LYS A 116 28.69 7.97 7.52
N ALA A 117 28.08 9.10 7.19
CA ALA A 117 27.76 10.14 8.17
C ALA A 117 26.82 9.64 9.27
N PHE A 118 25.86 8.78 8.91
CA PHE A 118 24.98 8.10 9.87
C PHE A 118 25.76 7.17 10.82
N LYS A 119 26.58 6.25 10.28
CA LYS A 119 27.31 5.23 11.07
C LYS A 119 28.41 5.75 11.99
N ARG A 120 28.90 6.99 11.79
CA ARG A 120 29.95 7.58 12.64
C ARG A 120 29.42 8.17 13.95
N SER A 121 28.10 8.05 14.18
CA SER A 121 27.40 8.60 15.35
C SER A 121 27.03 7.52 16.38
N ASP A 122 27.31 6.25 16.07
CA ASP A 122 27.33 5.11 17.00
C ASP A 122 28.74 4.92 17.57
#